data_AF-R4UFU3-F1
#
_entry.id   AF-R4UFU3-F1
#
_cell.length_a   1.000
_cell.length_b   1.000
_cell.length_c   1.000
_cell.angle_alpha   90.00
_cell.angle_beta   90.00
_cell.angle_gamma   90.00
#
_symmetry.space_group_name_H-M   'P 1'
#
loop_
_entity.id
_entity.type
_entity.pdbx_description
1 polymer ?
#
loop_
_entity_poly.entity_id
_entity_poly.type
_entity_poly.pdbx_seq_one_letter_code
_entity_poly.pdbx_strand_id
1 'polypeptide(L)'
;MENKVKDFYDNMCNNCQKKFKKVISIAKKNVLKHLDDLELFLCHVDKTRNIDEDNGVVPLAFIFCKNDSYAFFWKDALYNGDGSSKVKVVNNTITLSQATIDRIKEGSMGKNQLVVVKKEETQAIATQILEKYNMDFEHKFNRKLASLTRQHFLHMCQKWKKWLSVLL
;
A
#
# COMPACT_ATOMS: atom_id res chain seq x y z
N MET A 1 2.01 10.08 7.48
CA MET A 1 1.96 9.05 6.40
C MET A 1 0.64 9.05 5.62
N GLU A 2 -0.51 9.39 6.22
CA GLU A 2 -1.83 9.39 5.53
C GLU A 2 -1.84 10.20 4.21
N ASN A 3 -1.23 11.39 4.18
CA ASN A 3 -1.24 12.25 2.99
C ASN A 3 -0.48 11.61 1.81
N LYS A 4 0.75 11.13 2.02
CA LYS A 4 1.59 10.53 0.97
C LYS A 4 0.93 9.32 0.30
N VAL A 5 0.35 8.42 1.10
CA VAL A 5 -0.28 7.20 0.57
C VAL A 5 -1.54 7.55 -0.23
N LYS A 6 -2.32 8.53 0.27
CA LYS A 6 -3.49 9.04 -0.43
C LYS A 6 -3.10 9.71 -1.75
N ASP A 7 -2.06 10.54 -1.74
CA ASP A 7 -1.56 11.22 -2.94
C ASP A 7 -1.15 10.21 -4.02
N PHE A 8 -0.45 9.13 -3.65
CA PHE A 8 -0.12 8.06 -4.60
C PHE A 8 -1.36 7.32 -5.10
N TYR A 9 -2.30 6.99 -4.22
CA TYR A 9 -3.52 6.28 -4.60
C TYR A 9 -4.39 7.11 -5.55
N ASP A 10 -4.54 8.40 -5.29
CA ASP A 10 -5.38 9.31 -6.07
C ASP A 10 -4.77 9.57 -7.47
N ASN A 11 -3.43 9.52 -7.60
CA ASN A 11 -2.74 9.64 -8.88
C ASN A 11 -2.71 8.35 -9.72
N MET A 12 -3.09 7.20 -9.15
CA MET A 12 -3.17 5.94 -9.88
C MET A 12 -4.40 5.86 -10.78
N CYS A 13 -4.28 5.20 -11.94
CA CYS A 13 -5.45 4.84 -12.74
C CYS A 13 -6.30 3.77 -12.03
N ASN A 14 -7.57 3.64 -12.40
CA ASN A 14 -8.54 2.72 -11.78
C ASN A 14 -8.04 1.27 -11.68
N ASN A 15 -7.28 0.78 -12.67
CA ASN A 15 -6.72 -0.57 -12.62
C ASN A 15 -5.63 -0.71 -11.55
N CYS A 16 -4.75 0.28 -11.44
CA CYS A 16 -3.68 0.30 -10.44
C CYS A 16 -4.25 0.50 -9.03
N GLN A 17 -5.29 1.31 -8.87
CA GLN A 17 -6.02 1.42 -7.60
C GLN A 17 -6.63 0.09 -7.14
N LYS A 18 -7.16 -0.72 -8.06
CA LYS A 18 -7.64 -2.09 -7.74
C LYS A 18 -6.49 -2.98 -7.27
N LYS A 19 -5.34 -2.95 -7.96
CA LYS A 19 -4.13 -3.69 -7.55
C LYS A 19 -3.61 -3.23 -6.18
N PHE A 20 -3.58 -1.92 -5.95
CA PHE A 20 -3.22 -1.31 -4.68
C PHE A 20 -4.06 -1.86 -3.52
N LYS A 21 -5.40 -1.84 -3.68
CA LYS A 21 -6.31 -2.40 -2.66
C LYS A 21 -6.03 -3.87 -2.37
N LYS A 22 -5.68 -4.66 -3.40
CA LYS A 22 -5.27 -6.07 -3.21
C LYS A 22 -3.99 -6.18 -2.40
N VAL A 23 -2.97 -5.37 -2.69
CA VAL A 23 -1.70 -5.35 -1.92
C VAL A 23 -1.97 -5.02 -0.46
N ILE A 24 -2.76 -3.97 -0.17
CA ILE A 24 -3.13 -3.61 1.20
C ILE A 24 -3.91 -4.73 1.89
N SER A 25 -4.85 -5.38 1.19
CA SER A 25 -5.60 -6.52 1.73
C SER A 25 -4.69 -7.69 2.10
N ILE A 26 -3.68 -7.99 1.27
CA ILE A 26 -2.68 -9.02 1.57
C ILE A 26 -1.81 -8.61 2.76
N ALA A 27 -1.32 -7.37 2.78
CA ALA A 27 -0.50 -6.84 3.87
C ALA A 27 -1.25 -6.90 5.22
N LYS A 28 -2.55 -6.59 5.24
CA LYS A 28 -3.41 -6.68 6.44
C LYS A 28 -3.53 -8.07 7.02
N LYS A 29 -3.42 -9.11 6.20
CA LYS A 29 -3.52 -10.51 6.66
C LYS A 29 -2.26 -10.99 7.37
N ASN A 30 -1.16 -10.22 7.29
CA ASN A 30 0.07 -10.57 7.98
C ASN A 30 -0.02 -10.20 9.46
N VAL A 31 -0.18 -11.20 10.32
CA VAL A 31 -0.26 -11.02 11.79
C VAL A 31 1.06 -10.58 12.43
N LEU A 32 2.19 -10.73 11.74
CA LEU A 32 3.52 -10.41 12.26
C LEU A 32 3.97 -8.98 11.91
N LYS A 33 3.22 -8.26 11.06
CA LYS A 33 3.61 -6.96 10.51
C LYS A 33 2.46 -5.97 10.61
N HIS A 34 2.74 -4.76 11.09
CA HIS A 34 1.76 -3.68 11.14
C HIS A 34 1.77 -2.91 9.82
N LEU A 35 0.59 -2.45 9.37
CA LEU A 35 0.48 -1.63 8.17
C LEU A 35 1.28 -0.32 8.24
N ASP A 36 1.53 0.21 9.43
CA ASP A 36 2.34 1.42 9.64
C ASP A 36 3.83 1.21 9.29
N ASP A 37 4.26 -0.04 9.15
CA ASP A 37 5.58 -0.43 8.67
C ASP A 37 5.62 -0.69 7.18
N LEU A 38 4.49 -0.52 6.48
CA LEU A 38 4.42 -0.61 5.04
C LEU A 38 4.76 0.74 4.41
N GLU A 39 5.81 0.76 3.61
CA GLU A 39 6.22 1.92 2.85
C GLU A 39 5.89 1.77 1.37
N LEU A 40 5.64 2.92 0.74
CA LEU A 40 5.26 3.04 -0.66
C LEU A 40 6.13 4.10 -1.33
N PHE A 41 6.67 3.74 -2.49
CA PHE A 41 7.50 4.59 -3.31
C PHE A 41 7.08 4.52 -4.78
N LEU A 42 7.32 5.62 -5.50
CA LEU A 42 7.47 5.54 -6.95
C LEU A 42 8.69 4.70 -7.26
N CYS A 43 8.60 3.88 -8.30
CA CYS A 43 9.66 2.98 -8.68
C CYS A 43 10.03 3.23 -10.14
N HIS A 44 11.26 3.64 -10.37
CA HIS A 44 11.88 3.55 -11.68
C HIS A 44 12.50 2.16 -11.83
N VAL A 45 12.29 1.52 -12.97
CA VAL A 45 12.91 0.23 -13.27
C VAL A 45 14.02 0.46 -14.27
N ASP A 46 15.26 0.30 -13.82
CA ASP A 46 16.44 0.41 -14.65
C ASP A 46 16.82 -0.99 -15.16
N LYS A 47 16.82 -1.15 -16.48
CA LYS A 47 17.15 -2.42 -17.13
C LYS A 47 18.65 -2.69 -17.22
N THR A 48 19.48 -1.66 -17.01
CA THR A 48 20.94 -1.72 -17.09
C THR A 48 21.60 -1.90 -15.73
N ARG A 49 20.88 -1.51 -14.67
CA ARG A 49 21.26 -1.71 -13.26
C ARG A 49 21.41 -3.19 -12.91
N ASN A 50 22.47 -3.54 -12.19
CA ASN A 50 22.69 -4.90 -11.69
C ASN A 50 21.88 -5.13 -10.40
N ILE A 51 21.42 -6.36 -10.18
CA ILE A 51 20.70 -6.77 -8.98
C ILE A 51 21.51 -6.57 -7.69
N ASP A 52 22.84 -6.68 -7.77
CA ASP A 52 23.71 -6.47 -6.61
C ASP A 52 23.66 -5.02 -6.11
N GLU A 53 23.37 -4.07 -7.01
CA GLU A 53 23.22 -2.66 -6.64
C GLU A 53 21.93 -2.40 -5.85
N ASP A 54 20.98 -3.34 -5.87
CA ASP A 54 19.76 -3.26 -5.05
C ASP A 54 19.97 -3.82 -3.63
N ASN A 55 21.19 -4.25 -3.27
CA ASN A 55 21.54 -4.70 -1.91
C ASN A 55 20.56 -5.73 -1.32
N GLY A 56 20.05 -6.62 -2.17
CA GLY A 56 19.13 -7.68 -1.78
C GLY A 56 17.73 -7.21 -1.34
N VAL A 57 17.33 -5.96 -1.58
CA VAL A 57 15.96 -5.55 -1.28
C VAL A 57 14.96 -6.29 -2.16
N VAL A 58 13.88 -6.77 -1.54
CA VAL A 58 12.78 -7.42 -2.26
C VAL A 58 11.49 -6.71 -1.88
N PRO A 59 10.81 -6.05 -2.85
CA PRO A 59 9.52 -5.45 -2.59
C PRO A 59 8.49 -6.50 -2.19
N LEU A 60 7.61 -6.16 -1.26
CA LEU A 60 6.40 -6.95 -0.96
C LEU A 60 5.53 -7.09 -2.21
N ALA A 61 5.38 -6.00 -2.96
CA ALA A 61 4.60 -5.96 -4.17
C ALA A 61 5.11 -4.87 -5.10
N PHE A 62 4.86 -5.07 -6.39
CA PHE A 62 5.14 -4.10 -7.45
C PHE A 62 3.92 -3.92 -8.33
N ILE A 63 3.55 -2.67 -8.59
CA ILE A 63 2.44 -2.30 -9.47
C ILE A 63 3.00 -1.54 -10.66
N PHE A 64 3.02 -2.21 -11.80
CA PHE A 64 3.22 -1.54 -13.09
C PHE A 64 1.94 -0.80 -13.48
N CYS A 65 2.05 0.52 -13.60
CA CYS A 65 1.00 1.40 -14.05
C CYS A 65 1.39 2.03 -15.40
N LYS A 66 0.44 2.69 -16.08
CA LYS A 66 0.67 3.17 -17.46
C LYS A 66 1.79 4.22 -17.53
N ASN A 67 1.83 5.13 -16.57
CA ASN A 67 2.77 6.25 -16.56
C ASN A 67 3.84 6.12 -15.46
N ASP A 68 3.55 5.34 -14.43
CA ASP A 68 4.38 5.21 -13.24
C ASP A 68 4.43 3.75 -12.80
N SER A 69 5.40 3.42 -11.97
CA SER A 69 5.39 2.16 -11.24
C SER A 69 5.53 2.42 -9.75
N TYR A 70 5.02 1.49 -8.95
CA TYR A 70 4.96 1.64 -7.51
C TYR A 70 5.46 0.38 -6.83
N ALA A 71 6.29 0.55 -5.82
CA ALA A 71 6.86 -0.55 -5.05
C ALA A 71 6.50 -0.40 -3.57
N PHE A 72 6.12 -1.52 -2.96
CA PHE A 72 5.73 -1.63 -1.56
C PHE A 72 6.81 -2.38 -0.80
N PHE A 73 7.20 -1.88 0.37
CA PHE A 73 8.20 -2.52 1.21
C PHE A 73 7.73 -2.57 2.65
N TRP A 74 8.11 -3.63 3.35
CA TRP A 74 8.21 -3.53 4.80
C TRP A 74 9.47 -2.77 5.16
N LYS A 75 9.43 -1.92 6.19
CA LYS A 75 10.59 -1.13 6.65
C LYS A 75 11.84 -1.99 6.86
N ASP A 76 11.73 -3.16 7.47
CA ASP A 76 12.86 -4.06 7.72
C ASP A 76 13.47 -4.66 6.43
N ALA A 77 12.68 -4.75 5.36
CA ALA A 77 13.20 -5.13 4.05
C ALA A 77 14.02 -3.99 3.43
N LEU A 78 13.63 -2.73 3.66
CA LEU A 78 14.19 -1.55 3.00
C LEU A 78 15.33 -0.86 3.78
N TYR A 79 15.28 -0.89 5.11
CA TYR A 79 16.25 -0.21 5.98
C TYR A 79 17.13 -1.23 6.70
N ASN A 80 18.36 -0.81 7.00
CA ASN A 80 19.27 -1.49 7.89
C ASN A 80 18.85 -1.26 9.35
N GLY A 81 19.41 -2.01 10.29
CA GLY A 81 19.11 -1.89 11.72
C GLY A 81 19.45 -0.52 12.32
N ASP A 82 20.32 0.25 11.65
CA ASP A 82 20.69 1.62 12.02
C ASP A 82 19.75 2.69 11.41
N GLY A 83 18.73 2.28 10.65
CA GLY A 83 17.78 3.16 9.97
C GLY A 83 18.27 3.70 8.61
N SER A 84 19.50 3.38 8.18
CA SER A 84 19.97 3.71 6.83
C SER A 84 19.23 2.91 5.77
N SER A 85 18.93 3.51 4.61
CA SER A 85 18.25 2.80 3.53
C SER A 85 19.22 1.93 2.74
N LYS A 86 18.82 0.69 2.46
CA LYS A 86 19.59 -0.26 1.64
C LYS A 86 19.65 0.14 0.17
N VAL A 87 18.70 0.93 -0.31
CA VAL A 87 18.69 1.48 -1.66
C VAL A 87 18.51 2.98 -1.63
N LYS A 88 19.05 3.68 -2.62
CA LYS A 88 18.95 5.13 -2.68
C LYS A 88 17.50 5.54 -2.91
N VAL A 89 16.94 6.26 -1.95
CA VAL A 89 15.62 6.92 -2.07
C VAL A 89 15.85 8.39 -2.41
N VAL A 90 15.32 8.86 -3.54
CA VAL A 90 15.40 10.27 -3.95
C VAL A 90 13.98 10.75 -4.27
N ASN A 91 13.51 11.79 -3.56
CA ASN A 91 12.18 12.39 -3.78
C ASN A 91 11.02 11.37 -3.77
N ASN A 92 11.01 10.44 -2.82
CA ASN A 92 10.05 9.32 -2.75
C ASN A 92 10.06 8.36 -3.94
N THR A 93 11.13 8.40 -4.74
CA THR A 93 11.38 7.48 -5.84
C THR A 93 12.56 6.59 -5.49
N ILE A 94 12.41 5.31 -5.79
CA ILE A 94 13.49 4.34 -5.77
C ILE A 94 13.77 3.87 -7.19
N THR A 95 15.00 3.47 -7.44
CA THR A 95 15.38 2.81 -8.69
C THR A 95 15.76 1.37 -8.36
N LEU A 96 15.14 0.41 -9.05
CA LEU A 96 15.43 -1.01 -8.91
C LEU A 96 15.81 -1.59 -10.25
N SER A 97 16.65 -2.62 -10.23
CA SER A 97 16.94 -3.40 -11.42
C SER A 97 15.71 -4.18 -11.89
N GLN A 98 15.64 -4.42 -13.21
CA GLN A 98 14.61 -5.30 -13.77
C GLN A 98 14.67 -6.71 -13.13
N ALA A 99 15.88 -7.21 -12.85
CA ALA A 99 16.10 -8.50 -12.19
C ALA A 99 15.46 -8.58 -10.79
N THR A 100 15.57 -7.51 -9.99
CA THR A 100 14.89 -7.43 -8.68
C THR A 100 13.37 -7.49 -8.81
N ILE A 101 12.80 -6.84 -9.83
CA ILE A 101 11.36 -6.89 -10.09
C ILE A 101 10.93 -8.30 -10.50
N ASP A 102 11.72 -9.01 -11.30
CA ASP A 102 11.38 -10.36 -11.75
C ASP A 102 11.45 -11.39 -10.62
N ARG A 103 12.33 -11.22 -9.63
CA ARG A 103 12.34 -12.04 -8.39
C ARG A 103 11.05 -11.97 -7.59
N ILE A 104 10.28 -10.88 -7.69
CA ILE A 104 8.96 -10.78 -7.03
C ILE A 104 7.99 -11.83 -7.62
N LYS A 105 8.07 -12.08 -8.93
CA LYS A 105 7.24 -13.08 -9.61
C LYS A 105 7.63 -14.49 -9.18
N GLU A 106 8.93 -14.77 -9.07
CA GLU A 106 9.46 -16.06 -8.61
C GLU A 106 9.09 -16.35 -7.14
N GLY A 107 9.20 -15.35 -6.26
CA GLY A 107 8.77 -15.46 -4.86
C GLY A 107 7.26 -15.60 -4.66
N SER A 108 6.45 -15.21 -5.66
CA SER A 108 4.99 -15.39 -5.65
C SER A 108 4.53 -16.77 -6.16
N MET A 109 5.36 -17.47 -6.94
CA MET A 109 5.10 -18.86 -7.35
C MET A 109 5.43 -19.89 -6.25
N GLY A 110 6.20 -19.51 -5.22
CA GLY A 110 6.63 -20.39 -4.12
C GLY A 110 5.92 -20.25 -2.78
N LYS A 111 4.97 -19.31 -2.60
CA LYS A 111 4.33 -19.03 -1.29
C LYS A 111 2.91 -19.60 -1.13
N ASN A 112 2.75 -20.86 -1.53
CA ASN A 112 1.70 -21.76 -1.07
C ASN A 112 2.16 -22.68 0.10
N GLN A 113 3.23 -22.32 0.84
CA GLN A 113 3.54 -22.95 2.14
C GLN A 113 3.27 -21.87 3.21
N LEU A 114 2.21 -21.91 4.03
CA LEU A 114 1.81 -22.98 4.96
C LEU A 114 3.01 -23.57 5.69
N VAL A 115 3.50 -22.85 6.70
CA VAL A 115 3.94 -23.50 7.94
C VAL A 115 2.81 -23.28 8.96
N VAL A 116 1.83 -24.17 8.90
CA VAL A 116 0.87 -24.38 9.98
C VAL A 116 1.63 -25.11 11.08
N VAL A 117 2.07 -24.38 12.10
CA VAL A 117 2.30 -25.01 13.40
C VAL A 117 0.95 -25.01 14.11
N LYS A 118 0.36 -26.21 14.24
CA LYS A 118 -0.90 -26.46 14.96
C LYS A 118 -0.77 -26.00 16.43
N LYS A 119 -1.73 -25.20 16.90
CA LYS A 119 -2.34 -25.36 18.23
C LYS A 119 -3.69 -24.63 18.28
N GLU A 120 -4.74 -25.43 18.42
CA GLU A 120 -6.15 -25.10 18.24
C GLU A 120 -6.71 -24.08 19.26
N GLU A 121 -5.97 -23.74 20.31
CA GLU A 121 -6.40 -22.76 21.32
C GLU A 121 -6.29 -21.29 20.87
N THR A 122 -5.47 -21.00 19.84
CA THR A 122 -5.22 -19.62 19.39
C THR A 122 -6.27 -19.10 18.40
N GLN A 123 -6.97 -20.01 17.70
CA GLN A 123 -7.92 -19.64 16.64
C GLN A 123 -9.21 -19.02 17.20
N ALA A 124 -9.76 -19.53 18.31
CA ALA A 124 -10.97 -18.97 18.89
C ALA A 124 -10.77 -17.53 19.42
N ILE A 125 -9.64 -17.28 20.09
CA ILE A 125 -9.29 -15.96 20.63
C ILE A 125 -8.98 -14.98 19.49
N ALA A 126 -8.23 -15.42 18.48
CA ALA A 126 -7.94 -14.60 17.30
C ALA A 126 -9.22 -14.24 16.53
N THR A 127 -10.19 -15.15 16.43
CA THR A 127 -11.44 -14.93 15.70
C THR A 127 -12.33 -13.92 16.43
N GLN A 128 -12.47 -14.03 17.76
CA GLN A 128 -13.23 -13.05 18.56
C GLN A 128 -12.59 -11.66 18.56
N ILE A 129 -11.26 -11.57 18.58
CA ILE A 129 -10.53 -10.30 18.46
C ILE A 129 -10.71 -9.74 17.04
N LEU A 130 -10.58 -10.56 16.00
CA LEU A 130 -10.76 -10.14 14.60
C LEU A 130 -12.18 -9.64 14.32
N GLU A 131 -13.21 -10.30 14.83
CA GLU A 131 -14.61 -9.87 14.66
C GLU A 131 -14.88 -8.54 15.36
N LYS A 132 -14.41 -8.38 16.61
CA LYS A 132 -14.59 -7.13 17.37
C LYS A 132 -13.83 -5.95 16.74
N TYR A 133 -12.63 -6.20 16.20
CA TYR A 133 -11.84 -5.17 15.51
C TYR A 133 -12.38 -4.83 14.11
N ASN A 134 -12.90 -5.80 13.36
CA ASN A 134 -13.51 -5.55 12.06
C ASN A 134 -14.76 -4.68 12.18
N MET A 135 -15.62 -4.93 13.20
CA MET A 135 -16.79 -4.09 13.44
C MET A 135 -16.44 -2.65 13.83
N ASP A 136 -15.47 -2.44 14.74
CA ASP A 136 -15.06 -1.09 15.14
C ASP A 136 -14.36 -0.33 14.01
N PHE A 137 -13.58 -1.03 13.17
CA PHE A 137 -12.90 -0.46 12.03
C PHE A 137 -13.86 -0.09 10.88
N GLU A 138 -14.78 -0.96 10.49
CA GLU A 138 -15.79 -0.63 9.47
C GLU A 138 -16.61 0.58 9.90
N HIS A 139 -16.97 0.66 11.17
CA HIS A 139 -17.76 1.77 11.69
C HIS A 139 -16.98 3.09 11.71
N LYS A 140 -15.66 3.06 11.92
CA LYS A 140 -14.79 4.26 11.87
C LYS A 140 -14.45 4.67 10.44
N PHE A 141 -14.13 3.73 9.56
CA PHE A 141 -13.82 3.99 8.16
C PHE A 141 -15.05 4.51 7.40
N ASN A 142 -16.22 3.89 7.58
CA ASN A 142 -17.45 4.34 6.94
C ASN A 142 -17.90 5.71 7.45
N ARG A 143 -17.70 6.03 8.75
CA ARG A 143 -17.94 7.38 9.28
C ARG A 143 -17.00 8.42 8.65
N LYS A 144 -15.70 8.08 8.49
CA LYS A 144 -14.71 8.98 7.88
C LYS A 144 -15.03 9.21 6.39
N LEU A 145 -15.40 8.17 5.65
CA LEU A 145 -15.89 8.28 4.27
C LEU A 145 -17.16 9.11 4.14
N ALA A 146 -18.19 8.86 4.96
CA ALA A 146 -19.44 9.61 4.92
C ALA A 146 -19.23 11.10 5.22
N SER A 147 -18.33 11.44 6.14
CA SER A 147 -17.99 12.84 6.44
C SER A 147 -17.31 13.55 5.26
N LEU A 148 -16.42 12.85 4.55
CA LEU A 148 -15.75 13.36 3.35
C LEU A 148 -16.74 13.55 2.19
N THR A 149 -17.64 12.59 1.99
CA THR A 149 -18.71 12.70 0.98
C THR A 149 -19.66 13.86 1.28
N ARG A 150 -20.00 14.08 2.55
CA ARG A 150 -20.86 15.20 2.99
C ARG A 150 -20.17 16.55 2.81
N GLN A 151 -18.89 16.67 3.16
CA GLN A 151 -18.11 17.89 2.92
C GLN A 151 -17.99 18.20 1.42
N HIS A 152 -17.75 17.17 0.60
CA HIS A 152 -17.70 17.31 -0.84
C HIS A 152 -19.06 17.77 -1.42
N PHE A 153 -20.17 17.19 -0.95
CA PHE A 153 -21.51 17.57 -1.38
C PHE A 153 -21.86 19.01 -0.99
N LEU A 154 -21.54 19.43 0.25
CA LEU A 154 -21.76 20.81 0.70
C LEU A 154 -20.95 21.81 -0.12
N HIS A 155 -19.69 21.48 -0.43
CA HIS A 155 -18.84 22.33 -1.24
C HIS A 155 -19.35 22.43 -2.70
N MET A 156 -19.87 21.34 -3.25
CA MET A 156 -20.54 21.34 -4.55
C MET A 156 -21.80 22.20 -4.52
N CYS A 157 -22.69 22.03 -3.54
CA CYS A 157 -23.89 22.87 -3.41
C CYS A 157 -23.54 24.36 -3.25
N GLN A 158 -22.49 24.71 -2.50
CA GLN A 158 -22.03 26.09 -2.38
C GLN A 158 -21.52 26.65 -3.72
N LYS A 159 -20.77 25.86 -4.50
CA LYS A 159 -20.33 26.23 -5.85
C LYS A 159 -21.50 26.40 -6.81
N TRP A 160 -22.49 25.51 -6.76
CA TRP A 160 -23.72 25.60 -7.57
C TRP A 160 -24.54 26.84 -7.23
N LYS A 161 -24.71 27.18 -5.93
CA LYS A 161 -25.37 28.42 -5.51
C LYS A 161 -24.65 29.67 -6.03
N LYS A 162 -23.31 29.70 -5.98
CA LYS A 162 -22.51 30.79 -6.53
C LYS A 162 -22.62 30.89 -8.06
N TRP A 163 -22.76 29.77 -8.76
CA TRP A 163 -22.95 29.76 -10.21
C TRP A 163 -24.32 30.30 -10.62
N LEU A 164 -25.38 29.92 -9.90
CA LEU A 164 -26.73 30.43 -10.15
C LEU A 164 -26.87 31.93 -9.85
N SER A 165 -26.14 32.47 -8.89
CA SER A 165 -26.13 33.92 -8.60
C SER A 165 -25.35 34.77 -9.62
N VAL A 166 -24.65 34.15 -10.57
CA VAL A 166 -23.94 34.86 -11.67
C VAL A 166 -24.73 34.83 -12.97
N LEU A 167 -25.78 34.00 -13.06
CA LEU A 167 -26.64 33.82 -14.23
C LEU A 167 -28.02 34.50 -14.11
N LEU A 168 -28.30 35.14 -12.96
CA LEU A 168 -29.46 36.00 -12.67
C LEU A 168 -28.97 37.45 -12.56
#